data_AF-A0A7Y2L2R6-F1
#
_entry.id   AF-A0A7Y2L2R6-F1
#
_cell.length_a   1.000
_cell.length_b   1.000
_cell.length_c   1.000
_cell.angle_alpha   90.00
_cell.angle_beta   90.00
_cell.angle_gamma   90.00
#
_symmetry.space_group_name_H-M   'P 1'
#
loop_
_entity.id
_entity.type
_entity.pdbx_description
1 polymer ?
#
loop_
_entity_poly.entity_id
_entity_poly.type
_entity_poly.pdbx_seq_one_letter_code
_entity_poly.pdbx_strand_id
1 'polypeptide(L)'
;MKLLAIRRLFRIQRVVIRYRLDDLLFALPLPWWMLSLRYALPWRWFPRKKLELSRGAALRLALQDLGPIFIKFGQILSTRRDLLPEDIADELMLLQDRVPPFDPQVAVKLIEEQLGATIGEVFSRFDIEPLASASVAQVHSAKLKTGEEVVVKVVRPGLKPIIGSDLAWLFILARVAERLSADARLLHPVDVVSDYEKTIYDELDLLREAANASQLKRNFEGSPMLYVPQIYWDWCRPKVLVMERIYGVQVTDLKTLADQRTDMKMLAERGVEIFFTQVFRDSFFHADMHPGNIFVSTVSPWSPQYIAIDCGIVGSLTPEDQDYLARNLFAFFKRDYRRVA
;
A
#
# COMPACT_ATOMS: atom_id res chain seq x y z
N MET A 1 -2.35 -28.46 -9.08
CA MET A 1 -1.69 -27.17 -9.44
C MET A 1 -2.10 -26.60 -10.81
N LYS A 2 -2.39 -27.39 -11.87
CA LYS A 2 -2.59 -26.84 -13.23
C LYS A 2 -3.90 -26.06 -13.49
N LEU A 3 -5.03 -26.44 -12.89
CA LEU A 3 -6.33 -25.85 -13.23
C LEU A 3 -6.51 -24.40 -12.72
N LEU A 4 -6.04 -24.12 -11.50
CA LEU A 4 -6.11 -22.77 -10.90
C LEU A 4 -5.22 -21.78 -11.66
N ALA A 5 -4.01 -22.20 -12.04
CA ALA A 5 -3.09 -21.38 -12.82
C ALA A 5 -3.65 -21.05 -14.22
N ILE A 6 -4.29 -22.03 -14.88
CA ILE A 6 -4.94 -21.82 -16.19
C ILE A 6 -6.12 -20.84 -16.06
N ARG A 7 -6.98 -21.01 -15.05
CA ARG A 7 -8.07 -20.06 -14.79
C ARG A 7 -7.55 -18.65 -14.51
N ARG A 8 -6.44 -18.54 -13.75
CA ARG A 8 -5.79 -17.25 -13.48
C ARG A 8 -5.22 -16.63 -14.74
N LEU A 9 -4.56 -17.40 -15.60
CA LEU A 9 -4.06 -16.94 -16.91
C LEU A 9 -5.20 -16.39 -17.78
N PHE A 10 -6.32 -17.11 -17.90
CA PHE A 10 -7.48 -16.62 -18.67
C PHE A 10 -8.06 -15.33 -18.07
N ARG A 11 -8.06 -15.19 -16.74
CA ARG A 11 -8.46 -13.94 -16.09
C ARG A 11 -7.50 -12.80 -16.44
N ILE A 12 -6.19 -13.02 -16.32
CA ILE A 12 -5.16 -12.03 -16.68
C ILE A 12 -5.32 -11.62 -18.15
N GLN A 13 -5.42 -12.59 -19.05
CA GLN A 13 -5.62 -12.35 -20.47
C GLN A 13 -6.90 -11.55 -20.74
N ARG A 14 -8.02 -11.91 -20.11
CA ARG A 14 -9.28 -11.15 -20.24
C ARG A 14 -9.13 -9.70 -19.79
N VAL A 15 -8.42 -9.45 -18.69
CA VAL A 15 -8.17 -8.09 -18.19
C VAL A 15 -7.27 -7.31 -19.16
N VAL A 16 -6.17 -7.91 -19.62
CA VAL A 16 -5.27 -7.31 -20.63
C VAL A 16 -6.04 -6.90 -21.88
N ILE A 17 -6.94 -7.76 -22.37
CA ILE A 17 -7.78 -7.49 -23.54
C ILE A 17 -8.79 -6.38 -23.26
N ARG A 18 -9.47 -6.42 -22.10
CA ARG A 18 -10.50 -5.46 -21.71
C ARG A 18 -9.96 -4.04 -21.63
N TYR A 19 -8.80 -3.86 -21.01
CA TYR A 19 -8.15 -2.55 -20.83
C TYR A 19 -7.11 -2.23 -21.91
N ARG A 20 -7.00 -3.08 -22.93
CA ARG A 20 -6.12 -2.89 -24.09
C ARG A 20 -4.65 -2.67 -23.72
N LEU A 21 -4.18 -3.33 -22.67
CA LEU A 21 -2.77 -3.25 -22.26
C LEU A 21 -1.84 -3.86 -23.33
N ASP A 22 -2.38 -4.70 -24.21
CA ASP A 22 -1.67 -5.20 -25.39
C ASP A 22 -1.30 -4.06 -26.36
N ASP A 23 -2.11 -3.02 -26.51
CA ASP A 23 -1.76 -1.85 -27.33
C ASP A 23 -0.58 -1.07 -26.75
N LEU A 24 -0.53 -0.93 -25.42
CA LEU A 24 0.58 -0.28 -24.74
C LEU A 24 1.88 -1.07 -24.93
N LEU A 25 1.79 -2.41 -24.84
CA LEU A 25 2.93 -3.29 -25.04
C LEU A 25 3.45 -3.24 -26.49
N PHE A 26 2.57 -3.26 -27.49
CA PHE A 26 2.98 -3.17 -28.90
C PHE A 26 3.34 -1.76 -29.37
N ALA A 27 3.10 -0.73 -28.55
CA ALA A 27 3.59 0.63 -28.81
C ALA A 27 5.06 0.82 -28.39
N LEU A 28 5.61 -0.11 -27.59
CA LEU A 28 7.03 -0.11 -27.24
C LEU A 28 7.91 -0.44 -28.47
N PRO A 29 9.18 -0.01 -28.49
CA PRO A 29 10.12 -0.31 -29.58
C PRO A 29 10.55 -1.79 -29.55
N LEU A 30 9.62 -2.69 -29.84
CA LEU A 30 9.82 -4.13 -29.83
C LEU A 30 10.38 -4.64 -31.17
N PRO A 31 11.14 -5.76 -31.16
CA PRO A 31 11.59 -6.42 -32.38
C PRO A 31 10.42 -6.79 -33.31
N TRP A 32 10.68 -6.80 -34.62
CA TRP A 32 9.66 -7.05 -35.65
C TRP A 32 8.93 -8.40 -35.48
N TRP A 33 9.61 -9.45 -35.00
CA TRP A 33 9.00 -10.76 -34.75
C TRP A 33 7.99 -10.71 -33.59
N MET A 34 8.21 -9.86 -32.58
CA MET A 34 7.22 -9.65 -31.52
C MET A 34 6.04 -8.83 -32.02
N LEU A 35 6.30 -7.80 -32.82
CA LEU A 35 5.24 -7.03 -33.46
C LEU A 35 4.37 -7.93 -34.36
N SER A 36 4.94 -8.97 -34.95
CA SER A 36 4.19 -9.95 -35.75
C SER A 36 3.18 -10.77 -34.92
N LEU A 37 3.42 -10.96 -33.61
CA LEU A 37 2.49 -11.64 -32.71
C LEU A 37 1.12 -10.96 -32.67
N ARG A 38 1.03 -9.64 -32.95
CA ARG A 38 -0.25 -8.92 -32.99
C ARG A 38 -1.25 -9.52 -33.98
N TYR A 39 -0.74 -10.15 -35.06
CA TYR A 39 -1.56 -10.79 -36.09
C TYR A 39 -1.99 -12.21 -35.69
N ALA A 40 -1.31 -12.84 -34.74
CA ALA A 40 -1.65 -14.16 -34.23
C ALA A 40 -2.69 -14.13 -33.10
N LEU A 41 -3.01 -12.95 -32.54
CA LEU A 41 -3.95 -12.80 -31.43
C LEU A 41 -5.41 -12.72 -31.94
N PRO A 42 -6.26 -13.75 -31.73
CA PRO A 42 -7.59 -13.83 -32.35
C PRO A 42 -8.51 -12.66 -31.98
N TRP A 43 -8.38 -12.13 -30.76
CA TRP A 43 -9.17 -10.99 -30.30
C TRP A 43 -8.82 -9.68 -31.02
N ARG A 44 -7.70 -9.59 -31.76
CA ARG A 44 -7.32 -8.41 -32.59
C ARG A 44 -7.95 -8.44 -33.99
N TRP A 45 -8.52 -9.57 -34.41
CA TRP A 45 -9.08 -9.70 -35.75
C TRP A 45 -10.43 -8.96 -35.91
N PHE A 46 -11.11 -8.66 -34.80
CA PHE A 46 -12.35 -7.89 -34.81
C PHE A 46 -12.11 -6.41 -34.47
N PRO A 47 -12.80 -5.48 -35.16
CA PRO A 47 -12.68 -4.05 -34.86
C PRO A 47 -13.14 -3.77 -33.42
N ARG A 48 -12.24 -3.20 -32.61
CA ARG A 48 -12.51 -2.84 -31.22
C ARG A 48 -12.81 -1.34 -31.11
N LYS A 49 -13.82 -0.99 -30.33
CA LYS A 49 -14.10 0.41 -29.98
C LYS A 49 -12.84 1.05 -29.36
N LYS A 50 -12.59 2.33 -29.68
CA LYS A 50 -11.51 3.08 -29.04
C LYS A 50 -11.79 3.13 -27.53
N LEU A 51 -10.77 2.84 -26.72
CA LEU A 51 -10.89 3.00 -25.27
C LEU A 51 -10.82 4.50 -24.98
N GLU A 52 -11.86 5.06 -24.36
CA GLU A 52 -11.88 6.45 -23.91
C GLU A 52 -11.21 6.58 -22.52
N LEU A 53 -10.06 5.93 -22.37
CA LEU A 53 -9.27 5.95 -21.13
C LEU A 53 -7.82 6.31 -21.48
N SER A 54 -7.18 7.08 -20.59
CA SER A 54 -5.73 7.28 -20.65
C SER A 54 -5.00 5.96 -20.41
N ARG A 55 -3.72 5.87 -20.81
CA ARG A 55 -2.91 4.67 -20.55
C ARG A 55 -2.75 4.37 -19.06
N GLY A 56 -2.60 5.41 -18.23
CA GLY A 56 -2.53 5.30 -16.77
C GLY A 56 -3.84 4.79 -16.17
N ALA A 57 -4.99 5.36 -16.59
CA ALA A 57 -6.30 4.91 -16.13
C ALA A 57 -6.59 3.45 -16.54
N ALA A 58 -6.21 3.06 -17.77
CA ALA A 58 -6.34 1.68 -18.23
C ALA A 58 -5.50 0.70 -17.37
N LEU A 59 -4.26 1.07 -17.04
CA LEU A 59 -3.39 0.27 -16.17
C LEU A 59 -3.97 0.18 -14.74
N ARG A 60 -4.39 1.31 -14.16
CA ARG A 60 -5.02 1.37 -12.84
C ARG A 60 -6.21 0.43 -12.72
N LEU A 61 -7.18 0.54 -13.64
CA LEU A 61 -8.38 -0.30 -13.63
C LEU A 61 -8.04 -1.78 -13.88
N ALA A 62 -7.01 -2.07 -14.68
CA ALA A 62 -6.54 -3.43 -14.87
C ALA A 62 -5.97 -4.03 -13.58
N LEU A 63 -5.15 -3.30 -12.83
CA LEU A 63 -4.61 -3.75 -11.54
C LEU A 63 -5.75 -4.00 -10.53
N GLN A 64 -6.76 -3.12 -10.51
CA GLN A 64 -7.97 -3.33 -9.68
C GLN A 64 -8.73 -4.61 -10.05
N ASP A 65 -8.95 -4.87 -11.34
CA ASP A 65 -9.65 -6.08 -11.81
C ASP A 65 -8.83 -7.37 -11.59
N LEU A 66 -7.49 -7.28 -11.63
CA LEU A 66 -6.61 -8.42 -11.32
C LEU A 66 -6.69 -8.80 -9.85
N GLY A 67 -6.86 -7.81 -8.98
CA GLY A 67 -7.23 -8.00 -7.58
C GLY A 67 -6.17 -7.48 -6.60
N PRO A 68 -6.32 -7.87 -5.32
CA PRO A 68 -5.66 -7.17 -4.21
C PRO A 68 -4.13 -7.13 -4.30
N ILE A 69 -3.50 -8.22 -4.76
CA ILE A 69 -2.04 -8.32 -4.90
C ILE A 69 -1.51 -7.38 -6.00
N PHE A 70 -2.30 -7.12 -7.05
CA PHE A 70 -1.90 -6.20 -8.11
C PHE A 70 -2.20 -4.73 -7.74
N ILE A 71 -3.22 -4.48 -6.92
CA ILE A 71 -3.49 -3.16 -6.34
C ILE A 71 -2.29 -2.73 -5.46
N LYS A 72 -1.86 -3.56 -4.51
CA LYS A 72 -0.71 -3.26 -3.64
C LYS A 72 0.59 -3.08 -4.43
N PHE A 73 0.82 -3.93 -5.44
CA PHE A 73 1.97 -3.75 -6.33
C PHE A 73 1.92 -2.39 -7.06
N GLY A 74 0.76 -1.99 -7.57
CA GLY A 74 0.57 -0.68 -8.20
C GLY A 74 0.79 0.50 -7.26
N GLN A 75 0.36 0.38 -5.99
CA GLN A 75 0.58 1.40 -4.97
C GLN A 75 2.08 1.58 -4.68
N ILE A 76 2.82 0.49 -4.49
CA ILE A 76 4.29 0.54 -4.29
C ILE A 76 4.99 1.10 -5.54
N LEU A 77 4.54 0.73 -6.74
CA LEU A 77 5.09 1.32 -7.97
C LEU A 77 4.79 2.83 -8.10
N SER A 78 3.64 3.29 -7.61
CA SER A 78 3.25 4.71 -7.70
C SER A 78 4.18 5.64 -6.90
N THR A 79 4.82 5.12 -5.85
CA THR A 79 5.82 5.88 -5.07
C THR A 79 7.18 5.91 -5.77
N ARG A 80 7.42 5.01 -6.74
CA ARG A 80 8.62 4.94 -7.57
C ARG A 80 8.44 5.66 -8.90
N ARG A 81 8.31 6.98 -8.82
CA ARG A 81 8.22 7.89 -10.00
C ARG A 81 9.46 7.83 -10.90
N ASP A 82 10.57 7.32 -10.39
CA ASP A 82 11.78 7.07 -11.17
C ASP A 82 11.64 5.89 -12.16
N LEU A 83 10.71 4.96 -11.89
CA LEU A 83 10.45 3.80 -12.76
C LEU A 83 9.34 4.02 -13.78
N LEU A 84 8.49 5.02 -13.57
CA LEU A 84 7.24 5.19 -14.31
C LEU A 84 7.09 6.60 -14.87
N PRO A 85 6.53 6.75 -16.08
CA PRO A 85 6.07 8.05 -16.56
C PRO A 85 5.09 8.71 -15.57
N GLU A 86 5.19 10.03 -15.41
CA GLU A 86 4.38 10.80 -14.45
C GLU A 86 2.88 10.55 -14.59
N ASP A 87 2.36 10.51 -15.82
CA ASP A 87 0.94 10.28 -16.11
C ASP A 87 0.44 8.89 -15.65
N ILE A 88 1.33 7.90 -15.60
CA ILE A 88 1.02 6.57 -15.07
C ILE A 88 1.11 6.59 -13.55
N ALA A 89 2.17 7.18 -12.98
CA ALA A 89 2.35 7.25 -11.54
C ALA A 89 1.19 7.99 -10.85
N ASP A 90 0.75 9.12 -11.41
CA ASP A 90 -0.38 9.91 -10.89
C ASP A 90 -1.68 9.11 -10.89
N GLU A 91 -1.94 8.32 -11.93
CA GLU A 91 -3.09 7.42 -11.96
C GLU A 91 -2.95 6.30 -10.92
N LEU A 92 -1.78 5.67 -10.79
CA LEU A 92 -1.57 4.60 -9.82
C LEU A 92 -1.72 5.08 -8.37
N MET A 93 -1.44 6.35 -8.06
CA MET A 93 -1.74 6.94 -6.74
C MET A 93 -3.24 6.96 -6.41
N LEU A 94 -4.12 6.86 -7.41
CA LEU A 94 -5.57 6.76 -7.20
C LEU A 94 -6.02 5.31 -6.88
N LEU A 95 -5.10 4.35 -6.79
CA LEU A 95 -5.41 3.00 -6.36
C LEU A 95 -5.80 2.99 -4.89
N GLN A 96 -7.08 2.74 -4.64
CA GLN A 96 -7.58 2.47 -3.30
C GLN A 96 -7.50 0.98 -2.99
N ASP A 97 -6.95 0.65 -1.83
CA ASP A 97 -6.96 -0.70 -1.30
C ASP A 97 -8.28 -1.01 -0.58
N ARG A 98 -9.40 -0.86 -1.30
CA ARG A 98 -10.73 -1.21 -0.79
C ARG A 98 -11.26 -2.38 -1.58
N VAL A 99 -11.56 -3.46 -0.88
CA VAL A 99 -12.10 -4.69 -1.45
C VAL A 99 -13.35 -5.09 -0.67
N PRO A 100 -14.24 -5.91 -1.24
CA PRO A 100 -15.36 -6.44 -0.48
C PRO A 100 -14.88 -7.19 0.78
N PRO A 101 -15.58 -7.01 1.92
CA PRO A 101 -15.30 -7.79 3.11
C PRO A 101 -15.48 -9.28 2.85
N PHE A 102 -14.72 -10.11 3.58
CA PHE A 102 -15.02 -11.53 3.67
C PHE A 102 -16.09 -11.76 4.73
N ASP A 103 -16.63 -12.98 4.75
CA ASP A 103 -17.70 -13.37 5.67
C ASP A 103 -17.35 -12.98 7.13
N PRO A 104 -18.17 -12.12 7.76
CA PRO A 104 -17.99 -11.71 9.15
C PRO A 104 -17.89 -12.88 10.14
N GLN A 105 -18.60 -13.98 9.90
CA GLN A 105 -18.54 -15.14 10.80
C GLN A 105 -17.18 -15.84 10.72
N VAL A 106 -16.57 -15.85 9.54
CA VAL A 106 -15.20 -16.33 9.37
C VAL A 106 -14.22 -15.40 10.09
N ALA A 107 -14.43 -14.09 10.05
CA ALA A 107 -13.61 -13.12 10.78
C ALA A 107 -13.69 -13.35 12.30
N VAL A 108 -14.91 -13.49 12.84
CA VAL A 108 -15.15 -13.80 14.25
C VAL A 108 -14.41 -15.06 14.67
N LYS A 109 -14.58 -16.16 13.93
CA LYS A 109 -13.93 -17.42 14.24
C LYS A 109 -12.40 -17.31 14.23
N LEU A 110 -11.83 -16.62 13.24
CA LEU A 110 -10.38 -16.40 13.16
C LEU A 110 -9.87 -15.56 14.34
N ILE A 111 -10.64 -14.56 14.77
CA ILE A 111 -10.28 -13.74 15.94
C ILE A 111 -10.26 -14.61 17.19
N GLU A 112 -11.31 -15.39 17.44
CA GLU A 112 -11.39 -16.28 18.60
C GLU A 112 -10.28 -17.34 18.61
N GLU A 113 -9.99 -17.94 17.44
CA GLU A 113 -8.89 -18.89 17.27
C GLU A 113 -7.51 -18.28 17.60
N GLN A 114 -7.26 -17.02 17.22
CA GLN A 114 -5.99 -16.34 17.50
C GLN A 114 -5.89 -15.91 18.97
N LEU A 115 -6.98 -15.40 19.55
CA LEU A 115 -6.99 -14.92 20.92
C LEU A 115 -7.06 -16.06 21.94
N GLY A 116 -7.55 -17.23 21.55
CA GLY A 116 -7.79 -18.36 22.46
C GLY A 116 -8.95 -18.12 23.42
N ALA A 117 -9.83 -17.17 23.10
CA ALA A 117 -10.97 -16.74 23.88
C ALA A 117 -12.09 -16.29 22.94
N THR A 118 -13.34 -16.39 23.40
CA THR A 118 -14.50 -15.91 22.66
C THR A 118 -14.53 -14.38 22.59
N ILE A 119 -15.20 -13.82 21.57
CA ILE A 119 -15.32 -12.36 21.44
C ILE A 119 -15.96 -11.74 22.70
N GLY A 120 -16.98 -12.38 23.25
CA GLY A 120 -17.67 -11.91 24.46
C GLY A 120 -16.83 -11.99 25.74
N GLU A 121 -15.76 -12.78 25.76
CA GLU A 121 -14.81 -12.80 26.87
C GLU A 121 -13.87 -11.60 26.87
N VAL A 122 -13.49 -11.11 25.69
CA VAL A 122 -12.50 -10.05 25.51
C VAL A 122 -13.16 -8.66 25.38
N PHE A 123 -14.23 -8.57 24.60
CA PHE A 123 -14.86 -7.32 24.21
C PHE A 123 -16.22 -7.15 24.91
N SER A 124 -16.50 -5.94 25.38
CA SER A 124 -17.83 -5.55 25.88
C SER A 124 -18.81 -5.25 24.74
N ARG A 125 -18.28 -4.83 23.58
CA ARG A 125 -19.02 -4.63 22.33
C ARG A 125 -18.12 -5.05 21.16
N PHE A 126 -18.67 -5.75 20.18
CA PHE A 126 -17.99 -6.06 18.94
C PHE A 126 -18.97 -5.98 17.78
N ASP A 127 -18.65 -5.16 16.78
CA ASP A 127 -19.47 -4.99 15.60
C ASP A 127 -19.09 -6.06 14.57
N ILE A 128 -20.02 -6.99 14.36
CA ILE A 128 -19.84 -8.10 13.41
C ILE A 128 -19.65 -7.54 11.99
N GLU A 129 -20.41 -6.51 11.62
CA GLU A 129 -20.18 -5.84 10.35
C GLU A 129 -18.86 -5.06 10.38
N PRO A 130 -17.98 -5.25 9.38
CA PRO A 130 -16.69 -4.58 9.37
C PRO A 130 -16.82 -3.08 9.16
N LEU A 131 -15.97 -2.33 9.86
CA LEU A 131 -15.79 -0.90 9.64
C LEU A 131 -15.14 -0.61 8.28
N ALA A 132 -14.16 -1.43 7.91
CA ALA A 132 -13.43 -1.31 6.66
C ALA A 132 -12.89 -2.67 6.20
N SER A 133 -12.62 -2.80 4.90
CA SER A 133 -11.95 -3.97 4.35
C SER A 133 -10.90 -3.55 3.32
N ALA A 134 -9.69 -4.05 3.54
CA ALA A 134 -8.53 -3.87 2.68
C ALA A 134 -8.10 -5.22 2.07
N SER A 135 -7.13 -5.18 1.16
CA SER A 135 -6.62 -6.35 0.44
C SER A 135 -6.23 -7.51 1.36
N VAL A 136 -5.45 -7.19 2.39
CA VAL A 136 -4.83 -8.18 3.29
C VAL A 136 -5.66 -8.43 4.53
N ALA A 137 -6.40 -7.43 5.02
CA ALA A 137 -7.11 -7.51 6.29
C ALA A 137 -8.47 -6.81 6.27
N GLN A 138 -9.31 -7.17 7.23
CA GLN A 138 -10.58 -6.54 7.51
C GLN A 138 -10.55 -5.94 8.91
N VAL A 139 -11.22 -4.81 9.10
CA VAL A 139 -11.20 -4.06 10.36
C VAL A 139 -12.61 -4.04 10.94
N HIS A 140 -12.73 -4.46 12.20
CA HIS A 140 -13.96 -4.43 12.97
C HIS A 140 -13.89 -3.39 14.07
N SER A 141 -15.03 -2.80 14.39
CA SER A 141 -15.18 -1.90 15.53
C SER A 141 -15.43 -2.71 16.79
N ALA A 142 -14.78 -2.37 17.89
CA ALA A 142 -15.04 -3.04 19.16
C ALA A 142 -14.79 -2.12 20.36
N LYS A 143 -15.17 -2.59 21.54
CA LYS A 143 -14.89 -1.96 22.83
C LYS A 143 -14.36 -3.03 23.77
N LEU A 144 -13.21 -2.78 24.40
CA LEU A 144 -12.66 -3.69 25.40
C LEU A 144 -13.55 -3.72 26.65
N LYS A 145 -13.44 -4.77 27.47
CA LYS A 145 -14.12 -4.82 28.78
C LYS A 145 -13.61 -3.76 29.77
N THR A 146 -12.38 -3.32 29.59
CA THR A 146 -11.75 -2.22 30.33
C THR A 146 -12.31 -0.84 29.95
N GLY A 147 -13.02 -0.74 28.81
CA GLY A 147 -13.82 0.42 28.43
C GLY A 147 -13.29 1.22 27.24
N GLU A 148 -12.10 0.89 26.73
CA GLU A 148 -11.48 1.58 25.60
C GLU A 148 -12.15 1.20 24.28
N GLU A 149 -12.30 2.19 23.40
CA GLU A 149 -12.80 2.02 22.04
C GLU A 149 -11.64 1.61 21.12
N VAL A 150 -11.78 0.47 20.45
CA VAL A 150 -10.72 -0.16 19.68
C VAL A 150 -11.19 -0.57 18.29
N VAL A 151 -10.23 -0.82 17.42
CA VAL A 151 -10.44 -1.53 16.16
C VAL A 151 -9.68 -2.84 16.17
N VAL A 152 -10.29 -3.88 15.60
CA VAL A 152 -9.74 -5.22 15.49
C VAL A 152 -9.48 -5.51 14.02
N LYS A 153 -8.21 -5.49 13.61
CA LYS A 153 -7.76 -5.83 12.26
C LYS A 153 -7.48 -7.33 12.21
N VAL A 154 -8.08 -8.04 11.26
CA VAL A 154 -7.93 -9.50 11.08
C VAL A 154 -7.52 -9.83 9.65
N VAL A 155 -6.48 -10.66 9.50
CA VAL A 155 -5.94 -11.05 8.19
C VAL A 155 -6.94 -11.94 7.44
N ARG A 156 -7.14 -11.65 6.15
CA ARG A 156 -8.01 -12.42 5.27
C ARG A 156 -7.50 -13.87 5.13
N PRO A 157 -8.37 -14.87 5.30
CA PRO A 157 -7.98 -16.26 5.20
C PRO A 157 -7.56 -16.64 3.78
N GLY A 158 -6.60 -17.57 3.67
CA GLY A 158 -6.24 -18.20 2.39
C GLY A 158 -5.44 -17.31 1.43
N LEU A 159 -4.82 -16.22 1.89
CA LEU A 159 -4.05 -15.32 1.03
C LEU A 159 -2.74 -15.91 0.50
N LYS A 160 -1.99 -16.68 1.30
CA LYS A 160 -0.68 -17.24 0.90
C LYS A 160 -0.65 -17.91 -0.49
N PRO A 161 -1.56 -18.86 -0.82
CA PRO A 161 -1.56 -19.47 -2.16
C PRO A 161 -1.94 -18.49 -3.28
N ILE A 162 -2.74 -17.46 -2.98
CA ILE A 162 -3.12 -16.41 -3.94
C ILE A 162 -1.91 -15.52 -4.24
N ILE A 163 -1.23 -15.06 -3.19
CA ILE A 163 0.01 -14.29 -3.26
C ILE A 163 1.05 -15.04 -4.08
N GLY A 164 1.33 -16.31 -3.75
CA GLY A 164 2.32 -17.11 -4.49
C GLY A 164 1.97 -17.28 -5.97
N SER A 165 0.69 -17.45 -6.32
CA SER A 165 0.27 -17.55 -7.72
C SER A 165 0.42 -16.22 -8.48
N ASP A 166 0.15 -15.09 -7.83
CA ASP A 166 0.21 -13.77 -8.45
C ASP A 166 1.65 -13.27 -8.60
N LEU A 167 2.48 -13.47 -7.57
CA LEU A 167 3.92 -13.21 -7.64
C LEU A 167 4.59 -14.02 -8.74
N ALA A 168 4.20 -15.29 -8.93
CA ALA A 168 4.73 -16.09 -10.04
C ALA A 168 4.47 -15.43 -11.40
N TRP A 169 3.29 -14.82 -11.61
CA TRP A 169 3.00 -14.07 -12.83
C TRP A 169 3.81 -12.79 -12.93
N LEU A 170 3.96 -12.04 -11.83
CA LEU A 170 4.82 -10.84 -11.80
C LEU A 170 6.27 -11.16 -12.14
N PHE A 171 6.83 -12.24 -11.59
CA PHE A 171 8.19 -12.69 -11.94
C PHE A 171 8.33 -13.11 -13.39
N ILE A 172 7.32 -13.79 -13.96
CA ILE A 172 7.32 -14.12 -15.39
C ILE A 172 7.36 -12.83 -16.23
N LEU A 173 6.52 -11.85 -15.90
CA LEU A 173 6.47 -10.57 -16.61
C LEU A 173 7.78 -9.78 -16.47
N ALA A 174 8.34 -9.71 -15.26
CA ALA A 174 9.60 -9.02 -14.99
C ALA A 174 10.77 -9.63 -15.77
N ARG A 175 10.92 -10.97 -15.75
CA ARG A 175 11.96 -11.68 -16.51
C ARG A 175 11.80 -11.51 -18.01
N VAL A 176 10.56 -11.46 -18.50
CA VAL A 176 10.27 -11.18 -19.91
C VAL A 176 10.70 -9.75 -20.24
N ALA A 177 10.38 -8.76 -19.40
CA ALA A 177 10.77 -7.37 -19.61
C ALA A 177 12.31 -7.20 -19.71
N GLU A 178 13.08 -7.78 -18.79
CA GLU A 178 14.56 -7.69 -18.78
C GLU A 178 15.24 -8.35 -19.99
N ARG A 179 14.61 -9.41 -20.51
CA ARG A 179 15.10 -10.12 -21.71
C ARG A 179 14.83 -9.35 -22.98
N LEU A 180 13.71 -8.61 -23.03
CA LEU A 180 13.23 -7.98 -24.25
C LEU A 180 13.65 -6.52 -24.40
N SER A 181 13.97 -5.83 -23.31
CA SER A 181 14.36 -4.42 -23.36
C SER A 181 15.62 -4.17 -22.52
N ALA A 182 16.62 -3.56 -23.15
CA ALA A 182 17.82 -3.10 -22.45
C ALA A 182 17.48 -2.00 -21.44
N ASP A 183 16.57 -1.08 -21.80
CA ASP A 183 16.11 -0.01 -20.91
C ASP A 183 15.38 -0.59 -19.69
N ALA A 184 14.53 -1.61 -19.90
CA ALA A 184 13.85 -2.27 -18.79
C ALA A 184 14.83 -3.00 -17.86
N ARG A 185 15.94 -3.51 -18.39
CA ARG A 185 16.98 -4.18 -17.58
C ARG A 185 17.64 -3.21 -16.61
N LEU A 186 17.81 -1.93 -16.98
CA LEU A 186 18.35 -0.90 -16.11
C LEU A 186 17.43 -0.58 -14.92
N LEU A 187 16.14 -0.88 -15.04
CA LEU A 187 15.15 -0.69 -13.98
C LEU A 187 15.08 -1.86 -13.00
N HIS A 188 15.82 -2.94 -13.25
CA HIS A 188 15.87 -4.12 -12.38
C HIS A 188 14.49 -4.65 -11.93
N PRO A 189 13.52 -4.89 -12.85
CA PRO A 189 12.16 -5.22 -12.48
C PRO A 189 12.04 -6.55 -11.73
N VAL A 190 12.98 -7.50 -11.89
CA VAL A 190 12.98 -8.72 -11.08
C VAL A 190 13.29 -8.39 -9.61
N ASP A 191 14.21 -7.46 -9.35
CA ASP A 191 14.54 -7.02 -7.99
C ASP A 191 13.35 -6.27 -7.37
N VAL A 192 12.65 -5.44 -8.15
CA VAL A 192 11.40 -4.79 -7.72
C VAL A 192 10.34 -5.80 -7.30
N VAL A 193 10.14 -6.88 -8.07
CA VAL A 193 9.19 -7.94 -7.71
C VAL A 193 9.66 -8.75 -6.51
N SER A 194 10.97 -8.99 -6.38
CA SER A 194 11.57 -9.67 -5.21
C SER A 194 11.38 -8.86 -3.92
N ASP A 195 11.56 -7.55 -3.97
CA ASP A 195 11.32 -6.69 -2.81
C ASP A 195 9.82 -6.62 -2.49
N TYR A 196 8.96 -6.56 -3.50
CA TYR A 196 7.53 -6.66 -3.30
C TYR A 196 7.10 -8.00 -2.66
N GLU A 197 7.69 -9.12 -3.08
CA GLU A 197 7.43 -10.44 -2.50
C GLU A 197 7.68 -10.43 -0.98
N LYS A 198 8.80 -9.86 -0.52
CA LYS A 198 9.09 -9.75 0.91
C LYS A 198 8.03 -8.90 1.62
N THR A 199 7.73 -7.72 1.09
CA THR A 199 6.77 -6.79 1.68
C THR A 199 5.38 -7.40 1.81
N ILE A 200 4.85 -8.04 0.76
CA ILE A 200 3.49 -8.59 0.80
C ILE A 200 3.34 -9.79 1.75
N TYR A 201 4.42 -10.55 1.98
CA TYR A 201 4.42 -11.62 2.99
C TYR A 201 4.56 -11.09 4.41
N ASP A 202 5.38 -10.05 4.60
CA ASP A 202 5.54 -9.37 5.89
C ASP A 202 4.22 -8.76 6.38
N GLU A 203 3.39 -8.23 5.48
CA GLU A 203 2.05 -7.72 5.80
C GLU A 203 1.07 -8.79 6.31
N LEU A 204 1.36 -10.08 6.13
CA LEU A 204 0.53 -11.15 6.69
C LEU A 204 0.76 -11.37 8.19
N ASP A 205 1.80 -10.76 8.76
CA ASP A 205 2.10 -10.82 10.18
C ASP A 205 1.84 -9.46 10.84
N LEU A 206 0.65 -9.33 11.43
CA LEU A 206 0.21 -8.10 12.09
C LEU A 206 1.01 -7.77 13.37
N LEU A 207 1.82 -8.69 13.90
CA LEU A 207 2.74 -8.36 14.99
C LEU A 207 3.84 -7.40 14.52
N ARG A 208 4.24 -7.47 13.25
CA ARG A 208 5.21 -6.52 12.66
C ARG A 208 4.63 -5.12 12.62
N GLU A 209 3.39 -4.99 12.12
CA GLU A 209 2.66 -3.72 12.12
C GLU A 209 2.48 -3.17 13.54
N ALA A 210 2.12 -4.03 14.51
CA ALA A 210 2.00 -3.66 15.92
C ALA A 210 3.31 -3.12 16.51
N ALA A 211 4.43 -3.77 16.22
CA ALA A 211 5.76 -3.38 16.66
C ALA A 211 6.17 -2.04 16.06
N ASN A 212 5.96 -1.87 14.75
CA ASN A 212 6.26 -0.66 14.00
C ASN A 212 5.45 0.53 14.52
N ALA A 213 4.14 0.36 14.69
CA ALA A 213 3.27 1.39 15.25
C ALA A 213 3.68 1.79 16.67
N SER A 214 4.02 0.80 17.51
CA SER A 214 4.49 1.06 18.87
C SER A 214 5.83 1.83 18.88
N GLN A 215 6.77 1.49 17.99
CA GLN A 215 8.02 2.23 17.86
C GLN A 215 7.78 3.66 17.39
N LEU A 216 6.97 3.85 16.34
CA LEU A 216 6.66 5.18 15.81
C LEU A 216 5.94 6.04 16.85
N LYS A 217 5.02 5.45 17.63
CA LYS A 217 4.37 6.12 18.76
C LYS A 217 5.38 6.63 19.78
N ARG A 218 6.36 5.80 20.17
CA ARG A 218 7.43 6.21 21.11
C ARG A 218 8.27 7.36 20.57
N ASN A 219 8.63 7.32 19.29
CA ASN A 219 9.41 8.38 18.66
C ASN A 219 8.68 9.74 18.65
N PHE A 220 7.35 9.74 18.65
CA PHE A 220 6.50 10.94 18.62
C PHE A 220 5.73 11.17 19.92
N GLU A 221 6.19 10.58 21.03
CA GLU A 221 5.53 10.75 22.32
C GLU A 221 5.46 12.25 22.70
N GLY A 222 4.24 12.73 22.98
CA GLY A 222 3.99 14.15 23.29
C GLY A 222 4.12 15.10 22.09
N SER A 223 4.33 14.61 20.87
CA SER A 223 4.47 15.48 19.69
C SER A 223 3.14 16.13 19.30
N PRO A 224 3.10 17.45 19.07
CA PRO A 224 1.92 18.12 18.53
C PRO A 224 1.71 17.84 17.04
N MET A 225 2.67 17.20 16.36
CA MET A 225 2.66 17.04 14.92
C MET A 225 2.06 15.72 14.47
N LEU A 226 2.47 14.61 15.09
CA LEU A 226 2.07 13.25 14.71
C LEU A 226 1.56 12.50 15.94
N TYR A 227 0.43 11.86 15.76
CA TYR A 227 -0.18 10.94 16.71
C TYR A 227 -0.25 9.55 16.08
N VAL A 228 0.11 8.53 16.87
CA VAL A 228 0.02 7.12 16.48
C VAL A 228 -0.85 6.39 17.50
N PRO A 229 -1.85 5.60 17.07
CA PRO A 229 -2.79 4.93 17.97
C PRO A 229 -2.09 3.98 18.94
N GLN A 230 -2.64 3.83 20.15
CA GLN A 230 -2.15 2.83 21.09
C GLN A 230 -2.39 1.41 20.57
N ILE A 231 -1.39 0.53 20.73
CA ILE A 231 -1.53 -0.91 20.48
C ILE A 231 -1.85 -1.63 21.78
N TYR A 232 -2.83 -2.54 21.75
CA TYR A 232 -3.21 -3.37 22.89
C TYR A 232 -2.58 -4.76 22.75
N TRP A 233 -1.31 -4.87 23.15
CA TRP A 233 -0.45 -6.03 22.90
C TRP A 233 -1.01 -7.36 23.43
N ASP A 234 -1.72 -7.35 24.56
CA ASP A 234 -2.34 -8.55 25.13
C ASP A 234 -3.26 -9.26 24.13
N TRP A 235 -3.87 -8.47 23.24
CA TRP A 235 -4.84 -8.91 22.23
C TRP A 235 -4.26 -8.92 20.80
N CYS A 236 -2.93 -8.85 20.65
CA CYS A 236 -2.25 -8.91 19.35
C CYS A 236 -1.63 -10.28 19.08
N ARG A 237 -1.81 -10.79 17.86
CA ARG A 237 -1.33 -12.09 17.37
C ARG A 237 -0.96 -11.96 15.89
N PRO A 238 -0.28 -12.94 15.27
CA PRO A 238 0.16 -12.80 13.88
C PRO A 238 -0.96 -12.46 12.88
N LYS A 239 -2.21 -12.90 13.13
CA LYS A 239 -3.34 -12.60 12.24
C LYS A 239 -4.38 -11.66 12.82
N VAL A 240 -4.18 -11.13 14.03
CA VAL A 240 -5.12 -10.22 14.70
C VAL A 240 -4.38 -9.09 15.38
N LEU A 241 -4.74 -7.85 15.08
CA LEU A 241 -4.22 -6.65 15.71
C LEU A 241 -5.35 -5.89 16.36
N VAL A 242 -5.19 -5.54 17.64
CA VAL A 242 -6.11 -4.68 18.38
C VAL A 242 -5.40 -3.37 18.68
N MET A 243 -5.96 -2.28 18.18
CA MET A 243 -5.42 -0.94 18.38
C MET A 243 -6.52 0.07 18.70
N GLU A 244 -6.13 1.19 19.27
CA GLU A 244 -7.03 2.29 19.60
C GLU A 244 -7.79 2.77 18.37
N ARG A 245 -9.08 3.04 18.58
CA ARG A 245 -9.92 3.60 17.54
C ARG A 245 -9.65 5.08 17.39
N ILE A 246 -9.25 5.49 16.19
CA ILE A 246 -9.10 6.90 15.84
C ILE A 246 -10.38 7.51 15.26
N TYR A 247 -10.45 8.84 15.37
CA TYR A 247 -11.44 9.66 14.71
C TYR A 247 -10.72 10.85 14.08
N GLY A 248 -10.86 11.02 12.76
CA GLY A 248 -10.16 12.05 12.01
C GLY A 248 -10.67 12.17 10.58
N VAL A 249 -10.23 13.22 9.89
CA VAL A 249 -10.56 13.48 8.49
C VAL A 249 -9.42 12.96 7.62
N GLN A 250 -9.71 12.21 6.55
CA GLN A 250 -8.65 11.77 5.63
C GLN A 250 -7.93 12.98 5.03
N VAL A 251 -6.60 12.92 4.88
CA VAL A 251 -5.81 14.05 4.35
C VAL A 251 -6.22 14.45 2.93
N THR A 252 -6.85 13.55 2.17
CA THR A 252 -7.39 13.82 0.83
C THR A 252 -8.74 14.52 0.81
N ASP A 253 -9.48 14.55 1.93
CA ASP A 253 -10.78 15.20 2.01
C ASP A 253 -10.63 16.71 2.27
N LEU A 254 -10.12 17.40 1.24
CA LEU A 254 -9.85 18.84 1.29
C LEU A 254 -11.10 19.66 1.62
N LYS A 255 -12.28 19.16 1.24
CA LYS A 255 -13.55 19.82 1.54
C LYS A 255 -13.82 19.82 3.03
N THR A 256 -13.79 18.65 3.68
CA THR A 256 -14.02 18.56 5.12
C THR A 256 -12.91 19.24 5.92
N LEU A 257 -11.65 19.18 5.46
CA LEU A 257 -10.55 19.93 6.06
C LEU A 257 -10.77 21.47 5.99
N ALA A 258 -11.29 21.96 4.87
CA ALA A 258 -11.65 23.37 4.72
C ALA A 258 -12.85 23.76 5.61
N ASP A 259 -13.88 22.91 5.67
CA ASP A 259 -15.08 23.12 6.49
C ASP A 259 -14.73 23.21 7.99
N GLN A 260 -13.78 22.39 8.47
CA GLN A 260 -13.27 22.49 9.85
C GLN A 260 -12.24 23.62 10.05
N ARG A 261 -11.94 24.41 9.02
CA ARG A 261 -10.95 25.51 9.03
C ARG A 261 -9.55 25.06 9.43
N THR A 262 -9.09 23.93 8.89
CA THR A 262 -7.72 23.47 9.07
C THR A 262 -6.72 24.48 8.51
N ASP A 263 -5.67 24.78 9.28
CA ASP A 263 -4.53 25.53 8.74
C ASP A 263 -3.72 24.62 7.79
N MET A 264 -4.06 24.70 6.51
CA MET A 264 -3.44 23.88 5.46
C MET A 264 -1.95 24.18 5.28
N LYS A 265 -1.51 25.40 5.59
CA LYS A 265 -0.09 25.77 5.49
C LYS A 265 0.70 25.09 6.61
N MET A 266 0.22 25.20 7.85
CA MET A 266 0.85 24.52 8.99
C MET A 266 0.79 23.00 8.83
N LEU A 267 -0.31 22.46 8.28
CA LEU A 267 -0.42 21.03 7.98
C LEU A 267 0.65 20.58 6.97
N ALA A 268 0.90 21.36 5.91
CA ALA A 268 1.94 21.03 4.93
C ALA A 268 3.35 21.11 5.54
N GLU A 269 3.64 22.17 6.31
CA GLU A 269 4.91 22.34 7.02
C GLU A 269 5.17 21.16 7.97
N ARG A 270 4.18 20.77 8.77
CA ARG A 270 4.25 19.60 9.66
C ARG A 270 4.46 18.30 8.89
N GLY A 271 3.84 18.11 7.73
CA GLY A 271 4.03 16.91 6.92
C GLY A 271 5.48 16.72 6.51
N VAL A 272 6.12 17.81 6.07
CA VAL A 272 7.55 17.82 5.73
C VAL A 272 8.41 17.59 6.98
N GLU A 273 8.13 18.28 8.08
CA GLU A 273 8.85 18.14 9.35
C GLU A 273 8.78 16.71 9.91
N ILE A 274 7.59 16.08 9.89
CA ILE A 274 7.38 14.70 10.30
C ILE A 274 8.22 13.74 9.47
N PHE A 275 8.29 13.92 8.16
CA PHE A 275 9.09 13.08 7.27
C PHE A 275 10.58 13.20 7.60
N PHE A 276 11.12 14.42 7.65
CA PHE A 276 12.53 14.64 7.96
C PHE A 276 12.89 14.18 9.38
N THR A 277 11.98 14.35 10.35
CA THR A 277 12.17 13.89 11.71
C THR A 277 12.31 12.36 11.76
N GLN A 278 11.39 11.64 11.12
CA GLN A 278 11.46 10.17 11.06
C GLN A 278 12.76 9.67 10.38
N VAL A 279 13.15 10.30 9.27
CA VAL A 279 14.32 9.88 8.50
C VAL A 279 15.63 10.22 9.22
N PHE A 280 15.79 11.44 9.72
CA PHE A 280 17.08 11.94 10.22
C PHE A 280 17.23 11.97 11.73
N ARG A 281 16.14 12.11 12.50
CA ARG A 281 16.23 12.07 13.96
C ARG A 281 16.08 10.63 14.45
N ASP A 282 15.07 9.93 13.93
CA ASP A 282 14.70 8.61 14.43
C ASP A 282 15.34 7.46 13.66
N SER A 283 15.84 7.72 12.45
CA SER A 283 16.33 6.70 11.51
C SER A 283 15.33 5.56 11.31
N PHE A 284 14.04 5.87 11.48
CA PHE A 284 12.91 4.94 11.45
C PHE A 284 11.69 5.69 10.93
N PHE A 285 11.24 5.34 9.74
CA PHE A 285 10.23 6.09 9.03
C PHE A 285 9.13 5.20 8.46
N HIS A 286 7.90 5.69 8.51
CA HIS A 286 6.78 5.07 7.85
C HIS A 286 6.95 5.22 6.33
N ALA A 287 7.24 4.10 5.66
CA ALA A 287 7.60 4.07 4.25
C ALA A 287 6.38 3.95 3.31
N ASP A 288 5.17 3.91 3.87
CA ASP A 288 3.90 3.91 3.12
C ASP A 288 2.95 5.00 3.64
N MET A 289 3.43 6.24 3.66
CA MET A 289 2.66 7.45 3.96
C MET A 289 1.71 7.85 2.82
N HIS A 290 1.05 6.87 2.19
CA HIS A 290 0.03 7.12 1.18
C HIS A 290 -1.14 7.91 1.80
N PRO A 291 -1.82 8.81 1.07
CA PRO A 291 -2.95 9.58 1.58
C PRO A 291 -4.15 8.77 2.15
N GLY A 292 -4.14 7.43 1.99
CA GLY A 292 -5.13 6.53 2.58
C GLY A 292 -4.85 6.17 4.05
N ASN A 293 -3.59 6.26 4.47
CA ASN A 293 -3.10 5.88 5.80
C ASN A 293 -2.90 7.08 6.73
N ILE A 294 -3.27 8.28 6.25
CA ILE A 294 -3.05 9.54 6.95
C ILE A 294 -4.38 10.25 7.19
N PHE A 295 -4.63 10.55 8.45
CA PHE A 295 -5.78 11.32 8.91
C PHE A 295 -5.31 12.59 9.60
N VAL A 296 -6.19 13.57 9.70
CA VAL A 296 -6.00 14.82 10.42
C VAL A 296 -6.98 14.87 11.57
N SER A 297 -6.47 15.17 12.76
CA SER A 297 -7.28 15.29 13.97
C SER A 297 -8.31 16.43 13.83
N THR A 298 -9.53 16.18 14.31
CA THR A 298 -10.61 17.18 14.36
C THR A 298 -10.58 18.03 15.64
N VAL A 299 -9.67 17.74 16.58
CA VAL A 299 -9.67 18.35 17.92
C VAL A 299 -9.10 19.77 17.90
N SER A 300 -8.07 20.02 17.08
CA SER A 300 -7.41 21.34 17.00
C SER A 300 -7.11 21.71 15.55
N PRO A 301 -8.13 22.10 14.76
CA PRO A 301 -7.94 22.40 13.33
C PRO A 301 -6.91 23.51 13.04
N TRP A 302 -6.78 24.50 13.93
CA TRP A 302 -5.80 25.59 13.84
C TRP A 302 -4.36 25.18 14.19
N SER A 303 -4.16 24.00 14.77
CA SER A 303 -2.87 23.40 15.08
C SER A 303 -2.92 21.93 14.67
N PRO A 304 -3.01 21.66 13.36
CA PRO A 304 -3.47 20.36 12.85
C PRO A 304 -2.46 19.25 13.11
N GLN A 305 -2.90 18.19 13.77
CA GLN A 305 -2.08 17.02 14.07
C GLN A 305 -2.39 15.90 13.08
N TYR A 306 -1.35 15.30 12.53
CA TYR A 306 -1.44 14.08 11.73
C TYR A 306 -1.74 12.89 12.63
N ILE A 307 -2.53 11.96 12.12
CA ILE A 307 -2.77 10.65 12.71
C ILE A 307 -2.34 9.63 11.68
N ALA A 308 -1.27 8.87 11.98
CA ALA A 308 -0.80 7.80 11.10
C ALA A 308 -1.38 6.45 11.53
N ILE A 309 -1.85 5.69 10.54
CA ILE A 309 -2.29 4.29 10.70
C ILE A 309 -1.56 3.41 9.69
N ASP A 310 -1.75 2.08 9.77
CA ASP A 310 -1.19 1.10 8.84
C ASP A 310 0.35 1.16 8.72
N CYS A 311 1.03 0.99 9.85
CA CYS A 311 2.50 0.96 9.92
C CYS A 311 3.10 -0.38 9.45
N GLY A 312 2.46 -1.06 8.48
CA GLY A 312 2.92 -2.34 7.94
C GLY A 312 4.25 -2.21 7.20
N ILE A 313 4.48 -1.06 6.55
CA ILE A 313 5.68 -0.76 5.78
C ILE A 313 6.45 0.38 6.45
N VAL A 314 7.64 0.04 6.99
CA VAL A 314 8.58 0.97 7.59
C VAL A 314 9.98 0.77 7.01
N GLY A 315 10.74 1.84 6.91
CA GLY A 315 12.16 1.81 6.60
C GLY A 315 12.98 2.21 7.82
N SER A 316 14.22 1.73 7.88
CA SER A 316 15.22 2.15 8.86
C SER A 316 16.53 2.46 8.17
N LEU A 317 17.26 3.45 8.66
CA LEU A 317 18.58 3.81 8.15
C LEU A 317 19.67 3.36 9.11
N THR A 318 20.76 2.85 8.55
CA THR A 318 21.99 2.67 9.32
C THR A 318 22.64 4.04 9.61
N PRO A 319 23.50 4.16 10.63
CA PRO A 319 24.23 5.40 10.87
C PRO A 319 25.05 5.86 9.66
N GLU A 320 25.59 4.91 8.89
CA GLU A 320 26.32 5.17 7.65
C GLU A 320 25.41 5.77 6.57
N ASP A 321 24.22 5.18 6.36
CA ASP A 321 23.24 5.69 5.40
C ASP A 321 22.72 7.08 5.79
N GLN A 322 22.49 7.30 7.09
CA GLN A 322 22.02 8.57 7.64
C GLN A 322 23.04 9.69 7.40
N ASP A 323 24.32 9.45 7.71
CA ASP A 323 25.40 10.42 7.45
C ASP A 323 25.57 10.67 5.94
N TYR A 324 25.50 9.63 5.12
CA TYR A 324 25.57 9.76 3.67
C TYR A 324 24.42 10.61 3.11
N LEU A 325 23.17 10.33 3.50
CA LEU A 325 22.00 11.09 3.08
C LEU A 325 22.03 12.54 3.57
N ALA A 326 22.44 12.76 4.82
CA ALA A 326 22.57 14.10 5.39
C ALA A 326 23.61 14.93 4.62
N ARG A 327 24.76 14.34 4.29
CA ARG A 327 25.81 14.99 3.49
C ARG A 327 25.33 15.32 2.07
N ASN A 328 24.63 14.41 1.41
CA ASN A 328 24.09 14.62 0.07
C ASN A 328 23.04 15.74 0.05
N LEU A 329 22.08 15.74 0.98
CA LEU A 329 21.10 16.82 1.09
C LEU A 329 21.76 18.16 1.40
N PHE A 330 22.71 18.19 2.33
CA PHE A 330 23.44 19.41 2.66
C PHE A 330 24.24 19.96 1.47
N ALA A 331 24.89 19.08 0.71
CA ALA A 331 25.59 19.44 -0.52
C ALA A 331 24.61 19.96 -1.58
N PHE A 332 23.44 19.35 -1.73
CA PHE A 332 22.38 19.83 -2.62
C PHE A 332 21.86 21.23 -2.22
N PHE A 333 21.57 21.46 -0.94
CA PHE A 333 21.16 22.78 -0.44
C PHE A 333 22.24 23.85 -0.66
N LYS A 334 23.52 23.47 -0.57
CA LYS A 334 24.67 24.34 -0.87
C LYS A 334 25.00 24.44 -2.37
N ARG A 335 24.26 23.75 -3.24
CA ARG A 335 24.52 23.64 -4.69
C ARG A 335 25.94 23.15 -5.00
N ASP A 336 26.51 22.34 -4.12
CA ASP A 336 27.83 21.73 -4.29
C ASP A 336 27.72 20.37 -4.98
N TYR A 337 27.44 20.41 -6.29
CA TYR A 337 27.17 19.21 -7.09
C TYR A 337 28.37 18.26 -7.22
N ARG A 338 29.60 18.71 -6.89
CA ARG A 338 30.80 17.85 -6.88
C ARG A 338 30.88 16.94 -5.66
N ARG A 339 30.17 17.26 -4.58
CA ARG A 339 30.05 16.42 -3.38
C ARG A 339 28.87 15.46 -3.43
N VAL A 340 27.92 15.69 -4.35
CA VAL A 340 26.73 14.87 -4.57
C VAL A 340 26.98 13.73 -5.55
N ALA A 341 27.86 13.94 -6.53
CA ALA A 341 28.34 12.93 -7.48
C ALA A 341 29.52 12.14 -6.89
#